data_AF-A0A6A4NKG5-F1
#
_entry.id   AF-A0A6A4NKG5-F1
#
_cell.length_a   1.000
_cell.length_b   1.000
_cell.length_c   1.000
_cell.angle_alpha   90.00
_cell.angle_beta   90.00
_cell.angle_gamma   90.00
#
_symmetry.space_group_name_H-M   'P 1'
#
loop_
_entity.id
_entity.type
_entity.pdbx_description
1 polymer ?
#
loop_
_entity_poly.entity_id
_entity_poly.type
_entity_poly.pdbx_seq_one_letter_code
_entity_poly.pdbx_strand_id
1 'polypeptide(L)'
;MTRSDPYHDHSLIIFGDVKISLNQAYTHPLTRLLNINVTAAGEIYGFKSIAAYYSGLEINTNVTKKDAEEGLTQVLAGGKPVCIANKNVVDYIFLQSLEIAQSYDLPVQIHTGFGDKGLDMRLSNPLYLRAVLEDKRYSKCRFVLLHASYPFSREASYLASIHSQVYLDFGLAIPKLSVHGMISSVKELLELAPLNKVMFSTDGYAFPETFYLGAKNSREVIFSVMRDACIDGDLSIPEAVEAVHDMFARNAMHFYKLSSSNNEVSLIKSQLDPKIEY
;
A
#
# COMPACT_ATOMS: atom_id res chain seq x y z
N MET A 1 -8.95 -35.76 8.38
CA MET A 1 -9.43 -34.58 7.61
C MET A 1 -8.62 -33.37 8.08
N THR A 2 -7.45 -33.16 7.49
CA THR A 2 -6.59 -32.00 7.77
C THR A 2 -7.08 -30.84 6.93
N ARG A 3 -7.75 -29.87 7.56
CA ARG A 3 -8.09 -28.59 6.93
C ARG A 3 -6.78 -27.88 6.57
N SER A 4 -6.54 -27.70 5.28
CA SER A 4 -5.53 -26.80 4.74
C SER A 4 -5.80 -25.39 5.24
N ASP A 5 -4.77 -24.76 5.78
CA ASP A 5 -4.79 -23.41 6.34
C ASP A 5 -4.86 -22.37 5.20
N PRO A 6 -5.86 -21.47 5.14
CA PRO A 6 -6.03 -20.51 4.04
C PRO A 6 -5.08 -19.29 4.10
N TYR A 7 -4.14 -19.21 5.05
CA TYR A 7 -3.22 -18.07 5.23
C TYR A 7 -1.97 -18.09 4.34
N HIS A 8 -1.92 -18.93 3.30
CA HIS A 8 -0.71 -19.13 2.47
C HIS A 8 -0.86 -18.63 1.04
N ASP A 9 -1.14 -17.35 0.86
CA ASP A 9 -0.80 -16.65 -0.39
C ASP A 9 -0.07 -15.33 -0.13
N HIS A 10 1.02 -15.44 0.65
CA HIS A 10 2.07 -14.43 0.70
C HIS A 10 3.03 -14.73 -0.44
N SER A 11 2.56 -14.56 -1.67
CA SER A 11 3.41 -14.36 -2.83
C SER A 11 3.46 -12.85 -3.08
N LEU A 12 4.54 -12.34 -3.67
CA LEU A 12 4.70 -10.94 -4.04
C LEU A 12 3.52 -10.52 -4.97
N ILE A 13 2.40 -10.03 -4.40
CA ILE A 13 1.25 -9.61 -5.20
C ILE A 13 1.53 -8.21 -5.73
N ILE A 14 2.14 -8.20 -6.90
CA ILE A 14 2.11 -7.06 -7.81
C ILE A 14 0.70 -7.04 -8.41
N PHE A 15 -0.13 -6.03 -8.08
CA PHE A 15 -1.46 -5.93 -8.67
C PHE A 15 -1.34 -5.61 -10.17
N GLY A 16 -1.84 -6.55 -10.98
CA GLY A 16 -1.86 -6.57 -12.43
C GLY A 16 -0.57 -7.15 -13.02
N ASP A 17 -0.71 -7.90 -14.13
CA ASP A 17 0.27 -8.83 -14.71
C ASP A 17 1.71 -8.30 -14.82
N VAL A 18 2.45 -8.29 -13.70
CA VAL A 18 3.90 -8.22 -13.71
C VAL A 18 4.41 -9.65 -13.68
N LYS A 19 4.55 -10.20 -14.89
CA LYS A 19 5.33 -11.42 -15.08
C LYS A 19 6.79 -11.11 -14.76
N ILE A 20 7.23 -11.51 -13.58
CA ILE A 20 8.65 -11.77 -13.34
C ILE A 20 9.01 -13.04 -14.13
N SER A 21 9.37 -12.89 -15.40
CA SER A 21 9.90 -14.00 -16.20
C SER A 21 11.37 -14.21 -15.83
N LEU A 22 11.62 -15.22 -15.01
CA LEU A 22 12.95 -15.84 -14.88
C LEU A 22 13.26 -16.54 -16.21
N ASN A 23 13.92 -15.85 -17.14
CA ASN A 23 14.42 -16.50 -18.35
C ASN A 23 15.59 -17.42 -17.97
N GLN A 24 15.30 -18.71 -17.79
CA GLN A 24 16.34 -19.74 -17.94
C GLN A 24 16.76 -19.78 -19.41
N ALA A 25 17.71 -18.93 -19.79
CA ALA A 25 18.47 -19.18 -21.00
C ALA A 25 19.33 -20.43 -20.72
N TYR A 26 18.89 -21.58 -21.21
CA TYR A 26 19.50 -22.91 -21.03
C TYR A 26 20.91 -23.08 -21.66
N THR A 27 21.67 -22.01 -21.90
CA THR A 27 22.90 -22.07 -22.71
C THR A 27 24.12 -21.35 -22.16
N HIS A 28 24.18 -20.98 -20.87
CA HIS A 28 25.48 -20.70 -20.20
C HIS A 28 25.36 -20.71 -18.66
N PRO A 29 26.31 -21.26 -17.88
CA PRO A 29 26.06 -21.57 -16.47
C PRO A 29 25.91 -20.41 -15.48
N LEU A 30 26.11 -19.12 -15.82
CA LEU A 30 26.36 -18.13 -14.76
C LEU A 30 25.95 -16.66 -14.99
N THR A 31 25.11 -16.27 -15.98
CA THR A 31 25.11 -14.82 -16.34
C THR A 31 23.83 -14.01 -16.47
N ARG A 32 22.59 -14.53 -16.41
CA ARG A 32 21.39 -13.64 -16.35
C ARG A 32 20.21 -14.34 -15.70
N LEU A 33 20.11 -14.32 -14.37
CA LEU A 33 18.96 -14.93 -13.68
C LEU A 33 17.85 -13.91 -13.41
N LEU A 34 18.16 -12.62 -13.29
CA LEU A 34 17.19 -11.57 -13.02
C LEU A 34 17.15 -10.55 -14.16
N ASN A 35 16.16 -10.69 -15.04
CA ASN A 35 15.71 -9.62 -15.93
C ASN A 35 14.23 -9.35 -15.61
N ILE A 36 13.94 -8.17 -15.07
CA ILE A 36 12.57 -7.74 -14.80
C ILE A 36 12.10 -6.96 -16.03
N ASN A 37 11.23 -7.58 -16.82
CA ASN A 37 10.56 -6.91 -17.93
C ASN A 37 9.14 -6.54 -17.49
N VAL A 38 8.79 -5.27 -17.60
CA VAL A 38 7.44 -4.78 -17.28
C VAL A 38 6.74 -4.38 -18.56
N THR A 39 5.68 -5.11 -18.89
CA THR A 39 4.65 -4.67 -19.83
C THR A 39 3.49 -4.13 -18.99
N ALA A 40 3.35 -2.82 -18.91
CA ALA A 40 2.19 -2.23 -18.26
C ALA A 40 0.95 -2.52 -19.13
N ALA A 41 0.11 -3.44 -18.69
CA ALA A 41 -1.28 -3.46 -19.14
C ALA A 41 -1.92 -2.13 -18.69
N GLY A 42 -2.78 -1.53 -19.49
CA GLY A 42 -3.44 -0.24 -19.19
C GLY A 42 -4.38 -0.24 -17.97
N GLU A 43 -4.27 -1.24 -17.09
CA GLU A 43 -5.17 -1.54 -15.97
C GLU A 43 -4.44 -1.52 -14.60
N ILE A 44 -3.13 -1.27 -14.56
CA ILE A 44 -2.34 -1.19 -13.32
C ILE A 44 -2.34 0.25 -12.80
N TYR A 45 -2.78 0.42 -11.55
CA TYR A 45 -2.84 1.73 -10.89
C TYR A 45 -1.81 1.90 -9.75
N GLY A 46 -1.03 0.86 -9.42
CA GLY A 46 -0.01 0.92 -8.37
C GLY A 46 0.65 -0.42 -8.09
N PHE A 47 1.76 -0.38 -7.37
CA PHE A 47 2.47 -1.55 -6.84
C PHE A 47 2.11 -1.79 -5.37
N LYS A 48 2.24 -3.03 -4.89
CA LYS A 48 2.17 -3.38 -3.48
C LYS A 48 3.43 -4.15 -3.09
N SER A 49 4.04 -3.74 -1.97
CA SER A 49 5.13 -4.47 -1.33
C SER A 49 4.67 -5.07 -0.02
N ILE A 50 5.00 -6.35 0.17
CA ILE A 50 4.84 -7.12 1.41
C ILE A 50 6.20 -7.48 2.02
N ALA A 51 7.26 -6.70 1.77
CA ALA A 51 8.60 -6.92 2.32
C ALA A 51 8.62 -7.10 3.85
N ALA A 52 7.69 -6.44 4.55
CA ALA A 52 7.46 -6.60 6.00
C ALA A 52 7.18 -8.06 6.44
N TYR A 53 6.60 -8.91 5.58
CA TYR A 53 6.37 -10.33 5.86
C TYR A 53 7.60 -11.20 5.65
N TYR A 54 8.68 -10.67 5.06
CA TYR A 54 9.90 -11.41 4.76
C TYR A 54 11.10 -10.83 5.51
N SER A 55 11.96 -10.08 4.82
CA SER A 55 13.21 -9.54 5.37
C SER A 55 13.03 -8.24 6.16
N GLY A 56 11.80 -7.74 6.30
CA GLY A 56 11.49 -6.50 7.02
C GLY A 56 11.56 -5.26 6.15
N LEU A 57 11.27 -4.11 6.76
CA LEU A 57 11.25 -2.81 6.10
C LEU A 57 12.61 -2.10 6.08
N GLU A 58 13.64 -2.67 6.70
CA GLU A 58 15.01 -2.15 6.63
C GLU A 58 15.66 -2.52 5.30
N ILE A 59 15.27 -1.85 4.22
CA ILE A 59 15.74 -2.16 2.87
C ILE A 59 17.19 -1.68 2.67
N ASN A 60 18.08 -2.58 2.28
CA ASN A 60 19.44 -2.22 1.87
C ASN A 60 19.42 -1.54 0.49
N THR A 61 19.51 -0.21 0.46
CA THR A 61 19.52 0.57 -0.78
C THR A 61 20.77 0.35 -1.66
N ASN A 62 21.81 -0.28 -1.13
CA ASN A 62 23.08 -0.56 -1.83
C ASN A 62 23.19 -2.01 -2.31
N VAL A 63 22.13 -2.82 -2.17
CA VAL A 63 22.14 -4.21 -2.64
C VAL A 63 22.42 -4.26 -4.14
N THR A 64 23.38 -5.10 -4.53
CA THR A 64 23.77 -5.23 -5.94
C THR A 64 22.98 -6.35 -6.62
N LYS A 65 22.91 -6.31 -7.95
CA LYS A 65 22.37 -7.42 -8.75
C LYS A 65 23.06 -8.75 -8.43
N LYS A 66 24.37 -8.72 -8.20
CA LYS A 66 25.15 -9.89 -7.86
C LYS A 66 24.69 -10.49 -6.52
N ASP A 67 24.51 -9.66 -5.49
CA ASP A 67 24.00 -10.11 -4.18
C ASP A 67 22.63 -10.77 -4.29
N ALA A 68 21.76 -10.23 -5.16
CA ALA A 68 20.44 -10.78 -5.43
C ALA A 68 20.49 -12.09 -6.21
N GLU A 69 21.36 -12.22 -7.22
CA GLU A 69 21.53 -13.47 -7.98
C GLU A 69 22.12 -14.59 -7.11
N GLU A 70 23.06 -14.27 -6.22
CA GLU A 70 23.58 -15.20 -5.21
C GLU A 70 22.48 -15.62 -4.23
N GLY A 71 21.72 -14.66 -3.70
CA GLY A 71 20.57 -14.93 -2.82
C GLY A 71 19.49 -15.79 -3.51
N LEU A 72 19.21 -15.54 -4.78
CA LEU A 72 18.26 -16.31 -5.57
C LEU A 72 18.74 -17.74 -5.78
N THR A 73 20.04 -17.93 -6.03
CA THR A 73 20.64 -19.26 -6.14
C THR A 73 20.45 -20.06 -4.85
N GLN A 74 20.63 -19.44 -3.69
CA GLN A 74 20.38 -20.07 -2.39
C GLN A 74 18.91 -20.44 -2.19
N VAL A 75 17.98 -19.54 -2.56
CA VAL A 75 16.53 -19.78 -2.50
C VAL A 75 16.15 -20.99 -3.36
N LEU A 76 16.66 -21.08 -4.58
CA LEU A 76 16.37 -22.18 -5.50
C LEU A 76 17.00 -23.50 -5.05
N ALA A 77 18.13 -23.46 -4.36
CA ALA A 77 18.77 -24.64 -3.77
C ALA A 77 18.04 -25.17 -2.52
N GLY A 78 17.23 -24.35 -1.86
CA GLY A 78 16.54 -24.66 -0.59
C GLY A 78 15.41 -25.69 -0.67
N GLY A 79 15.08 -26.20 -1.85
CA GLY A 79 14.02 -27.20 -2.05
C GLY A 79 12.64 -26.57 -2.30
N LYS A 80 11.59 -27.42 -2.33
CA LYS A 80 10.20 -27.01 -2.60
C LYS A 80 9.34 -27.06 -1.31
N PRO A 81 8.40 -26.13 -1.11
CA PRO A 81 8.07 -25.00 -1.99
C PRO A 81 9.16 -23.90 -1.94
N VAL A 82 9.40 -23.26 -3.08
CA VAL A 82 10.34 -22.14 -3.17
C VAL A 82 9.71 -20.92 -2.50
N CYS A 83 10.36 -20.36 -1.48
CA CYS A 83 9.95 -19.15 -0.81
C CYS A 83 11.02 -18.07 -1.01
N ILE A 84 10.65 -16.95 -1.64
CA ILE A 84 11.54 -15.81 -1.85
C ILE A 84 11.61 -14.99 -0.55
N ALA A 85 12.38 -15.47 0.42
CA ALA A 85 12.58 -14.83 1.71
C ALA A 85 14.02 -14.32 1.92
N ASN A 86 14.94 -14.57 0.98
CA ASN A 86 16.31 -14.08 1.09
C ASN A 86 16.32 -12.55 0.99
N LYS A 87 16.93 -11.89 1.98
CA LYS A 87 16.95 -10.44 2.12
C LYS A 87 17.51 -9.72 0.90
N ASN A 88 18.60 -10.19 0.31
CA ASN A 88 19.18 -9.53 -0.86
C ASN A 88 18.24 -9.58 -2.06
N VAL A 89 17.51 -10.69 -2.22
CA VAL A 89 16.52 -10.83 -3.30
C VAL A 89 15.33 -9.91 -3.08
N VAL A 90 14.78 -9.89 -1.86
CA VAL A 90 13.62 -9.05 -1.50
C VAL A 90 13.98 -7.57 -1.64
N ASP A 91 15.10 -7.13 -1.06
CA ASP A 91 15.54 -5.74 -1.11
C ASP A 91 15.82 -5.33 -2.56
N TYR A 92 16.47 -6.18 -3.37
CA TYR A 92 16.73 -5.87 -4.78
C TYR A 92 15.44 -5.73 -5.58
N ILE A 93 14.49 -6.67 -5.45
CA ILE A 93 13.19 -6.59 -6.14
C ILE A 93 12.42 -5.35 -5.70
N PHE A 94 12.47 -4.99 -4.42
CA PHE A 94 11.85 -3.77 -3.90
C PHE A 94 12.41 -2.54 -4.62
N LEU A 95 13.74 -2.37 -4.67
CA LEU A 95 14.38 -1.23 -5.33
C LEU A 95 14.09 -1.18 -6.83
N GLN A 96 14.14 -2.32 -7.52
CA GLN A 96 13.78 -2.39 -8.94
C GLN A 96 12.32 -2.01 -9.18
N SER A 97 11.41 -2.42 -8.29
CA SER A 97 10.00 -2.01 -8.36
C SER A 97 9.84 -0.50 -8.19
N LEU A 98 10.66 0.16 -7.37
CA LEU A 98 10.65 1.61 -7.24
C LEU A 98 11.11 2.32 -8.51
N GLU A 99 12.17 1.83 -9.16
CA GLU A 99 12.65 2.37 -10.44
C GLU A 99 11.57 2.30 -11.52
N ILE A 100 10.86 1.18 -11.59
CA ILE A 100 9.73 0.99 -12.50
C ILE A 100 8.57 1.92 -12.11
N ALA A 101 8.15 1.91 -10.84
CA ALA A 101 7.05 2.73 -10.34
C ALA A 101 7.25 4.21 -10.67
N GLN A 102 8.45 4.73 -10.45
CA GLN A 102 8.80 6.10 -10.79
C GLN A 102 8.77 6.37 -12.30
N SER A 103 9.20 5.42 -13.13
CA SER A 103 9.21 5.56 -14.59
C SER A 103 7.81 5.60 -15.21
N TYR A 104 6.84 4.95 -14.56
CA TYR A 104 5.43 4.93 -14.99
C TYR A 104 4.52 5.85 -14.15
N ASP A 105 5.07 6.60 -13.19
CA ASP A 105 4.34 7.44 -12.23
C ASP A 105 3.22 6.67 -11.49
N LEU A 106 3.55 5.45 -11.10
CA LEU A 106 2.69 4.57 -10.31
C LEU A 106 3.05 4.67 -8.83
N PRO A 107 2.07 4.73 -7.92
CA PRO A 107 2.31 4.68 -6.49
C PRO A 107 2.73 3.27 -6.03
N VAL A 108 3.34 3.20 -4.84
CA VAL A 108 3.75 1.98 -4.17
C VAL A 108 3.10 1.91 -2.80
N GLN A 109 2.24 0.92 -2.60
CA GLN A 109 1.69 0.58 -1.29
C GLN A 109 2.69 -0.27 -0.52
N ILE A 110 2.94 0.05 0.74
CA ILE A 110 3.85 -0.71 1.60
C ILE A 110 3.06 -1.25 2.79
N HIS A 111 3.07 -2.57 2.96
CA HIS A 111 2.55 -3.21 4.18
C HIS A 111 3.37 -2.74 5.38
N THR A 112 2.72 -2.23 6.42
CA THR A 112 3.38 -1.82 7.66
C THR A 112 2.57 -2.26 8.88
N GLY A 113 3.22 -2.39 10.02
CA GLY A 113 2.54 -2.80 11.26
C GLY A 113 2.13 -4.27 11.27
N PHE A 114 0.98 -4.56 11.88
CA PHE A 114 0.57 -5.90 12.23
C PHE A 114 0.19 -6.78 11.02
N GLY A 115 0.26 -8.09 11.24
CA GLY A 115 -0.02 -9.12 10.26
C GLY A 115 -0.34 -10.44 10.95
N ASP A 116 -0.33 -11.54 10.21
CA ASP A 116 -0.49 -12.88 10.77
C ASP A 116 0.79 -13.43 11.43
N LYS A 117 0.77 -14.72 11.82
CA LYS A 117 1.88 -15.40 12.50
C LYS A 117 3.19 -15.40 11.70
N GLY A 118 3.12 -15.24 10.37
CA GLY A 118 4.30 -15.20 9.50
C GLY A 118 5.08 -13.89 9.57
N LEU A 119 4.49 -12.82 10.10
CA LEU A 119 5.10 -11.50 10.17
C LEU A 119 5.84 -11.28 11.50
N ASP A 120 7.11 -10.86 11.43
CA ASP A 120 7.82 -10.33 12.58
C ASP A 120 7.48 -8.85 12.75
N MET A 121 6.61 -8.54 13.72
CA MET A 121 6.13 -7.18 13.98
C MET A 121 7.25 -6.19 14.30
N ARG A 122 8.40 -6.66 14.80
CA ARG A 122 9.55 -5.78 15.06
C ARG A 122 10.12 -5.22 13.76
N LEU A 123 10.04 -5.97 12.67
CA LEU A 123 10.61 -5.63 11.37
C LEU A 123 9.62 -4.87 10.47
N SER A 124 8.38 -4.66 10.93
CA SER A 124 7.32 -3.94 10.18
C SER A 124 7.11 -2.49 10.62
N ASN A 125 8.00 -1.95 11.47
CA ASN A 125 8.01 -0.55 11.84
C ASN A 125 8.38 0.33 10.63
N PRO A 126 7.54 1.30 10.22
CA PRO A 126 7.79 2.11 9.04
C PRO A 126 9.04 3.00 9.12
N LEU A 127 9.58 3.30 10.31
CA LEU A 127 10.82 4.09 10.45
C LEU A 127 12.04 3.44 9.79
N TYR A 128 12.03 2.11 9.61
CA TYR A 128 13.09 1.41 8.88
C TYR A 128 13.18 1.83 7.40
N LEU A 129 12.13 2.42 6.83
CA LEU A 129 12.12 2.95 5.45
C LEU A 129 12.95 4.22 5.29
N ARG A 130 13.51 4.79 6.36
CA ARG A 130 14.29 6.04 6.32
C ARG A 130 15.33 6.04 5.20
N ALA A 131 16.11 4.97 5.07
CA ALA A 131 17.15 4.88 4.04
C ALA A 131 16.59 4.98 2.62
N VAL A 132 15.41 4.41 2.37
CA VAL A 132 14.71 4.51 1.08
C VAL A 132 14.15 5.91 0.86
N LEU A 133 13.51 6.48 1.89
CA LEU A 133 12.87 7.80 1.82
C LEU A 133 13.88 8.95 1.65
N GLU A 134 15.09 8.79 2.19
CA GLU A 134 16.18 9.78 2.08
C GLU A 134 17.07 9.55 0.84
N ASP A 135 16.89 8.44 0.10
CA ASP A 135 17.63 8.18 -1.13
C ASP A 135 17.08 9.00 -2.30
N LYS A 136 17.92 9.86 -2.85
CA LYS A 136 17.56 10.78 -3.95
C LYS A 136 17.07 10.05 -5.20
N ARG A 137 17.50 8.81 -5.45
CA ARG A 137 17.07 8.00 -6.60
C ARG A 137 15.57 7.76 -6.62
N TYR A 138 14.95 7.66 -5.43
CA TYR A 138 13.53 7.34 -5.24
C TYR A 138 12.69 8.54 -4.79
N SER A 139 13.26 9.75 -4.82
CA SER A 139 12.60 10.98 -4.34
C SER A 139 11.30 11.37 -5.07
N LYS A 140 11.01 10.79 -6.24
CA LYS A 140 9.74 10.99 -6.97
C LYS A 140 8.78 9.81 -6.83
N CYS A 141 9.14 8.77 -6.09
CA CYS A 141 8.20 7.71 -5.76
C CYS A 141 7.07 8.28 -4.90
N ARG A 142 5.90 7.64 -4.95
CA ARG A 142 4.75 7.97 -4.11
C ARG A 142 4.40 6.75 -3.29
N PHE A 143 4.46 6.87 -1.98
CA PHE A 143 4.26 5.77 -1.06
C PHE A 143 2.95 5.93 -0.30
N VAL A 144 2.24 4.83 -0.07
CA VAL A 144 1.20 4.77 0.97
C VAL A 144 1.54 3.68 1.97
N LEU A 145 1.68 4.06 3.23
CA LEU A 145 1.91 3.14 4.34
C LEU A 145 0.55 2.58 4.77
N LEU A 146 0.42 1.27 4.68
CA LEU A 146 -0.86 0.62 4.90
C LEU A 146 -1.07 0.23 6.37
N HIS A 147 -2.33 0.03 6.71
CA HIS A 147 -2.81 -0.61 7.93
C HIS A 147 -2.76 0.23 9.20
N ALA A 148 -2.88 1.55 9.03
CA ALA A 148 -2.56 2.57 10.04
C ALA A 148 -1.14 2.41 10.61
N SER A 149 -0.30 1.61 9.94
CA SER A 149 0.95 1.08 10.50
C SER A 149 0.82 0.46 11.89
N TYR A 150 -0.38 0.08 12.35
CA TYR A 150 -0.61 -0.28 13.76
C TYR A 150 0.35 -1.41 14.22
N PRO A 151 1.04 -1.29 15.36
CA PRO A 151 0.87 -0.27 16.40
C PRO A 151 1.74 1.00 16.24
N PHE A 152 2.34 1.21 15.07
CA PHE A 152 3.28 2.30 14.76
C PHE A 152 2.60 3.52 14.10
N SER A 153 1.35 3.82 14.47
CA SER A 153 0.57 4.89 13.83
C SER A 153 1.24 6.25 13.97
N ARG A 154 1.87 6.53 15.12
CA ARG A 154 2.60 7.79 15.38
C ARG A 154 3.85 7.92 14.51
N GLU A 155 4.60 6.83 14.35
CA GLU A 155 5.76 6.80 13.47
C GLU A 155 5.37 7.07 12.02
N ALA A 156 4.27 6.48 11.55
CA ALA A 156 3.73 6.73 10.23
C ALA A 156 3.27 8.18 10.05
N SER A 157 2.57 8.72 11.06
CA SER A 157 2.16 10.12 11.17
C SER A 157 3.35 11.08 11.01
N TYR A 158 4.43 10.82 11.75
CA TYR A 158 5.68 11.56 11.66
C TYR A 158 6.30 11.48 10.25
N LEU A 159 6.41 10.30 9.64
CA LEU A 159 6.97 10.18 8.30
C LEU A 159 6.14 10.94 7.25
N ALA A 160 4.82 10.92 7.33
CA ALA A 160 3.95 11.65 6.42
C ALA A 160 4.04 13.17 6.58
N SER A 161 4.37 13.66 7.77
CA SER A 161 4.52 15.10 8.03
C SER A 161 5.83 15.65 7.44
N ILE A 162 6.91 14.88 7.47
CA ILE A 162 8.24 15.33 6.99
C ILE A 162 8.57 14.92 5.55
N HIS A 163 7.93 13.88 5.00
CA HIS A 163 8.15 13.42 3.64
C HIS A 163 6.94 13.70 2.74
N SER A 164 7.13 14.54 1.71
CA SER A 164 6.07 14.86 0.73
C SER A 164 5.53 13.61 0.01
N GLN A 165 6.38 12.61 -0.19
CA GLN A 165 6.09 11.36 -0.89
C GLN A 165 5.32 10.31 -0.06
N VAL A 166 5.12 10.51 1.24
CA VAL A 166 4.49 9.51 2.13
C VAL A 166 3.03 9.87 2.41
N TYR A 167 2.14 8.95 2.08
CA TYR A 167 0.71 8.95 2.38
C TYR A 167 0.38 7.81 3.35
N LEU A 168 -0.80 7.86 3.97
CA LEU A 168 -1.22 6.93 5.01
C LEU A 168 -2.58 6.33 4.67
N ASP A 169 -2.74 5.05 4.99
CA ASP A 169 -4.00 4.31 4.95
C ASP A 169 -4.36 3.81 6.35
N PHE A 170 -5.65 3.63 6.62
CA PHE A 170 -6.16 3.10 7.90
C PHE A 170 -7.04 1.84 7.78
N GLY A 171 -7.09 1.22 6.59
CA GLY A 171 -7.72 -0.09 6.38
C GLY A 171 -7.04 -1.20 7.17
N LEU A 172 -7.61 -2.40 7.21
CA LEU A 172 -7.19 -3.52 8.07
C LEU A 172 -7.32 -3.26 9.59
N ALA A 173 -6.67 -2.21 10.11
CA ALA A 173 -6.84 -1.73 11.49
C ALA A 173 -8.32 -1.52 11.80
N ILE A 174 -9.06 -0.99 10.83
CA ILE A 174 -10.52 -1.02 10.80
C ILE A 174 -10.95 -2.14 9.81
N PRO A 175 -11.72 -3.16 10.21
CA PRO A 175 -12.45 -3.29 11.48
C PRO A 175 -11.79 -4.22 12.52
N LYS A 176 -10.50 -4.57 12.39
CA LYS A 176 -9.89 -5.64 13.22
C LYS A 176 -9.59 -5.24 14.66
N LEU A 177 -9.33 -3.97 14.94
CA LEU A 177 -9.06 -3.50 16.29
C LEU A 177 -10.37 -3.34 17.11
N SER A 178 -10.23 -3.24 18.43
CA SER A 178 -11.35 -2.79 19.27
C SER A 178 -11.80 -1.39 18.84
N VAL A 179 -13.04 -0.99 19.17
CA VAL A 179 -13.54 0.35 18.84
C VAL A 179 -12.59 1.45 19.33
N HIS A 180 -12.06 1.31 20.55
CA HIS A 180 -11.05 2.23 21.06
C HIS A 180 -9.76 2.20 20.23
N GLY A 181 -9.24 1.01 19.89
CA GLY A 181 -8.04 0.86 19.08
C GLY A 181 -8.19 1.44 17.66
N MET A 182 -9.36 1.27 17.03
CA MET A 182 -9.66 1.87 15.74
C MET A 182 -9.65 3.40 15.81
N ILE A 183 -10.31 3.98 16.82
CA ILE A 183 -10.34 5.44 17.02
C ILE A 183 -8.94 5.97 17.36
N SER A 184 -8.22 5.34 18.29
CA SER A 184 -6.91 5.80 18.71
C SER A 184 -5.89 5.74 17.57
N SER A 185 -5.91 4.68 16.75
CA SER A 185 -4.98 4.56 15.62
C SER A 185 -5.19 5.67 14.61
N VAL A 186 -6.44 6.01 14.28
CA VAL A 186 -6.73 7.14 13.38
C VAL A 186 -6.34 8.47 14.02
N LYS A 187 -6.64 8.70 15.31
CA LYS A 187 -6.19 9.91 16.01
C LYS A 187 -4.68 10.06 15.95
N GLU A 188 -3.93 8.98 16.21
CA GLU A 188 -2.47 8.96 16.13
C GLU A 188 -1.93 9.25 14.71
N LEU A 189 -2.58 8.72 13.66
CA LEU A 189 -2.24 9.10 12.28
C LEU A 189 -2.44 10.60 12.03
N LEU A 190 -3.47 11.20 12.62
CA LEU A 190 -3.80 12.61 12.45
C LEU A 190 -3.06 13.56 13.41
N GLU A 191 -2.24 13.04 14.35
CA GLU A 191 -1.45 13.87 15.27
C GLU A 191 -0.48 14.81 14.52
N LEU A 192 0.13 14.34 13.43
CA LEU A 192 1.10 15.10 12.63
C LEU A 192 0.84 15.05 11.13
N ALA A 193 0.18 14.00 10.62
CA ALA A 193 0.00 13.85 9.19
C ALA A 193 -0.98 14.89 8.62
N PRO A 194 -0.65 15.50 7.47
CA PRO A 194 -1.62 16.29 6.72
C PRO A 194 -2.88 15.49 6.37
N LEU A 195 -4.07 16.06 6.60
CA LEU A 195 -5.37 15.41 6.30
C LEU A 195 -5.48 14.95 4.84
N ASN A 196 -4.91 15.72 3.90
CA ASN A 196 -4.88 15.41 2.47
C ASN A 196 -3.90 14.27 2.09
N LYS A 197 -3.23 13.66 3.07
CA LYS A 197 -2.35 12.50 2.86
C LYS A 197 -2.89 11.21 3.49
N VAL A 198 -4.02 11.26 4.19
CA VAL A 198 -4.61 10.09 4.85
C VAL A 198 -5.81 9.63 4.03
N MET A 199 -5.90 8.33 3.72
CA MET A 199 -6.94 7.78 2.86
C MET A 199 -7.53 6.47 3.39
N PHE A 200 -8.74 6.18 2.95
CA PHE A 200 -9.48 4.99 3.31
C PHE A 200 -9.16 3.81 2.38
N SER A 201 -8.94 2.64 2.98
CA SER A 201 -9.12 1.34 2.32
C SER A 201 -9.83 0.38 3.27
N THR A 202 -10.39 -0.72 2.77
CA THR A 202 -10.96 -1.77 3.63
C THR A 202 -9.94 -2.82 4.04
N ASP A 203 -8.92 -3.05 3.22
CA ASP A 203 -8.13 -4.29 3.18
C ASP A 203 -9.01 -5.56 3.21
N GLY A 204 -10.20 -5.46 2.60
CA GLY A 204 -11.16 -6.56 2.52
C GLY A 204 -10.64 -7.63 1.57
N TYR A 205 -10.78 -8.89 1.97
CA TYR A 205 -10.41 -10.04 1.16
C TYR A 205 -11.31 -11.23 1.49
N ALA A 206 -11.36 -12.21 0.58
CA ALA A 206 -12.12 -13.46 0.64
C ALA A 206 -13.65 -13.34 0.71
N PHE A 207 -14.21 -12.46 1.55
CA PHE A 207 -15.65 -12.37 1.81
C PHE A 207 -16.17 -10.92 1.71
N PRO A 208 -17.33 -10.68 1.07
CA PRO A 208 -17.90 -9.34 0.90
C PRO A 208 -18.18 -8.62 2.23
N GLU A 209 -18.42 -9.37 3.32
CA GLU A 209 -18.62 -8.85 4.66
C GLU A 209 -17.41 -8.08 5.17
N THR A 210 -16.19 -8.47 4.78
CA THR A 210 -14.97 -7.76 5.18
C THR A 210 -14.92 -6.35 4.59
N PHE A 211 -15.33 -6.19 3.33
CA PHE A 211 -15.46 -4.89 2.66
C PHE A 211 -16.56 -4.05 3.31
N TYR A 212 -17.73 -4.65 3.56
CA TYR A 212 -18.87 -3.96 4.17
C TYR A 212 -18.54 -3.47 5.58
N LEU A 213 -17.98 -4.32 6.44
CA LEU A 213 -17.62 -3.96 7.81
C LEU A 213 -16.48 -2.93 7.84
N GLY A 214 -15.47 -3.08 6.98
CA GLY A 214 -14.41 -2.08 6.85
C GLY A 214 -14.96 -0.70 6.49
N ALA A 215 -15.85 -0.62 5.50
CA ALA A 215 -16.46 0.63 5.08
C ALA A 215 -17.42 1.22 6.11
N LYS A 216 -18.26 0.39 6.74
CA LYS A 216 -19.21 0.82 7.77
C LYS A 216 -18.48 1.36 8.99
N ASN A 217 -17.60 0.56 9.58
CA ASN A 217 -16.89 0.95 10.81
C ASN A 217 -15.97 2.15 10.57
N SER A 218 -15.37 2.27 9.38
CA SER A 218 -14.56 3.44 9.05
C SER A 218 -15.36 4.74 9.10
N ARG A 219 -16.61 4.74 8.60
CA ARG A 219 -17.46 5.94 8.69
C ARG A 219 -17.79 6.31 10.14
N GLU A 220 -18.06 5.33 10.99
CA GLU A 220 -18.35 5.55 12.41
C GLU A 220 -17.11 6.05 13.18
N VAL A 221 -15.93 5.48 12.88
CA VAL A 221 -14.66 5.88 13.48
C VAL A 221 -14.26 7.29 13.04
N ILE A 222 -14.27 7.58 11.73
CA ILE A 222 -13.94 8.91 11.21
C ILE A 222 -14.91 9.96 11.75
N PHE A 223 -16.22 9.64 11.83
CA PHE A 223 -17.17 10.55 12.48
C PHE A 223 -16.78 10.87 13.92
N SER A 224 -16.41 9.86 14.71
CA SER A 224 -16.00 10.06 16.12
C SER A 224 -14.73 10.90 16.22
N VAL A 225 -13.73 10.64 15.37
CA VAL A 225 -12.48 11.39 15.34
C VAL A 225 -12.70 12.84 14.93
N MET A 226 -13.44 13.09 13.85
CA MET A 226 -13.71 14.44 13.34
C MET A 226 -14.61 15.24 14.29
N ARG A 227 -15.58 14.59 14.95
CA ARG A 227 -16.38 15.21 16.00
C ARG A 227 -15.49 15.70 17.14
N ASP A 228 -14.58 14.86 17.62
CA ASP A 228 -13.68 15.23 18.72
C ASP A 228 -12.76 16.39 18.30
N ALA A 229 -12.19 16.35 17.08
CA ALA A 229 -11.40 17.46 16.54
C ALA A 229 -12.19 18.79 16.45
N CYS A 230 -13.49 18.72 16.13
CA CYS A 230 -14.36 19.91 16.14
C CYS A 230 -14.63 20.44 17.56
N ILE A 231 -14.81 19.53 18.53
CA ILE A 231 -15.05 19.89 19.94
C ILE A 231 -13.79 20.54 20.54
N ASP A 232 -12.62 19.98 20.23
CA ASP A 232 -11.32 20.46 20.71
C ASP A 232 -10.91 21.79 20.04
N GLY A 233 -11.55 22.13 18.92
CA GLY A 233 -11.31 23.37 18.17
C GLY A 233 -10.20 23.28 17.13
N ASP A 234 -9.72 22.08 16.83
CA ASP A 234 -8.70 21.83 15.81
C ASP A 234 -9.23 22.09 14.40
N LEU A 235 -10.52 21.81 14.18
CA LEU A 235 -11.22 21.98 12.90
C LEU A 235 -12.60 22.62 13.11
N SER A 236 -13.01 23.46 12.18
CA SER A 236 -14.42 23.82 12.04
C SER A 236 -15.23 22.66 11.42
N ILE A 237 -16.55 22.67 11.61
CA ILE A 237 -17.44 21.67 10.99
C ILE A 237 -17.27 21.60 9.45
N PRO A 238 -17.22 22.73 8.71
CA PRO A 238 -16.97 22.69 7.27
C PRO A 238 -15.62 22.04 6.90
N GLU A 239 -14.54 22.35 7.62
CA GLU A 239 -13.22 21.75 7.38
C GLU A 239 -13.23 20.24 7.65
N ALA A 240 -13.91 19.80 8.72
CA ALA A 240 -14.07 18.39 9.02
C ALA A 240 -14.85 17.65 7.92
N VAL A 241 -15.91 18.25 7.37
CA VAL A 241 -16.67 17.65 6.24
C VAL A 241 -15.79 17.50 5.00
N GLU A 242 -14.99 18.52 4.66
CA GLU A 242 -14.05 18.44 3.54
C GLU A 242 -12.97 17.37 3.77
N ALA A 243 -12.43 17.27 4.98
CA ALA A 243 -11.46 16.24 5.34
C ALA A 243 -12.04 14.82 5.17
N VAL A 244 -13.31 14.61 5.53
CA VAL A 244 -14.00 13.33 5.31
C VAL A 244 -14.10 13.01 3.82
N HIS A 245 -14.47 13.98 2.97
CA HIS A 245 -14.51 13.79 1.52
C HIS A 245 -13.13 13.48 0.93
N ASP A 246 -12.07 14.11 1.45
CA ASP A 246 -10.69 13.84 1.08
C ASP A 246 -10.29 12.41 1.42
N MET A 247 -10.46 12.01 2.68
CA MET A 247 -10.04 10.71 3.19
C MET A 247 -10.77 9.55 2.50
N PHE A 248 -12.06 9.67 2.24
CA PHE A 248 -12.85 8.58 1.66
C PHE A 248 -12.82 8.52 0.13
N ALA A 249 -12.39 9.57 -0.56
CA ALA A 249 -12.43 9.60 -2.03
C ALA A 249 -11.29 10.41 -2.66
N ARG A 250 -11.24 11.72 -2.44
CA ARG A 250 -10.42 12.62 -3.29
C ARG A 250 -8.92 12.32 -3.17
N ASN A 251 -8.42 11.98 -1.97
CA ASN A 251 -7.02 11.63 -1.76
C ASN A 251 -6.62 10.41 -2.59
N ALA A 252 -7.41 9.33 -2.54
CA ALA A 252 -7.16 8.13 -3.32
C ALA A 252 -7.29 8.39 -4.83
N MET A 253 -8.31 9.14 -5.26
CA MET A 253 -8.49 9.49 -6.68
C MET A 253 -7.29 10.26 -7.23
N HIS A 254 -6.77 11.23 -6.48
CA HIS A 254 -5.59 11.99 -6.88
C HIS A 254 -4.32 11.12 -6.84
N PHE A 255 -4.14 10.36 -5.76
CA PHE A 255 -2.95 9.53 -5.55
C PHE A 255 -2.83 8.42 -6.60
N TYR A 256 -3.91 7.68 -6.89
CA TYR A 256 -3.91 6.62 -7.90
C TYR A 256 -4.26 7.11 -9.31
N LYS A 257 -4.49 8.43 -9.50
CA LYS A 257 -4.90 9.03 -10.78
C LYS A 257 -6.14 8.36 -11.39
N LEU A 258 -7.11 8.06 -10.54
CA LEU A 258 -8.37 7.45 -10.97
C LEU A 258 -9.22 8.51 -11.68
N SER A 259 -9.58 8.27 -12.94
CA SER A 259 -10.57 9.09 -13.63
C SER A 259 -11.93 8.89 -12.96
N SER A 260 -12.60 9.97 -12.59
CA SER A 260 -14.01 9.88 -12.20
C SER A 260 -14.79 9.38 -13.41
N SER A 261 -15.53 8.28 -13.30
CA SER A 261 -16.53 7.84 -14.29
C SER A 261 -17.74 8.80 -14.37
N ASN A 262 -17.56 10.09 -14.05
CA ASN A 262 -18.57 11.13 -14.17
C ASN A 262 -18.77 11.60 -15.62
N ASN A 263 -17.95 11.15 -16.57
CA ASN A 263 -18.15 11.44 -17.99
C ASN A 263 -19.22 10.55 -18.65
N GLU A 264 -19.51 9.35 -18.13
CA GLU A 264 -20.60 8.53 -18.69
C GLU A 264 -21.98 8.98 -18.23
N VAL A 265 -22.10 9.45 -16.98
CA VAL A 265 -23.39 9.94 -16.44
C VAL A 265 -23.79 11.27 -17.07
N SER A 266 -22.83 12.13 -17.45
CA SER A 266 -23.12 13.38 -18.18
C SER A 266 -23.51 13.12 -19.65
N LEU A 267 -22.89 12.13 -20.31
CA LEU A 267 -23.28 11.68 -21.64
C LEU A 267 -24.70 11.08 -21.66
N ILE A 268 -25.05 10.25 -20.68
CA ILE A 268 -26.40 9.64 -20.57
C ILE A 268 -27.47 10.70 -20.28
N LYS A 269 -27.20 11.70 -19.43
CA LYS A 269 -28.14 12.81 -19.19
C LYS A 269 -28.35 13.69 -20.43
N SER A 270 -27.32 13.89 -21.26
CA SER A 270 -27.45 14.67 -22.50
C SER A 270 -28.22 13.94 -23.61
N GLN A 271 -28.34 12.61 -23.54
CA GLN A 271 -29.06 11.78 -24.52
C GLN A 271 -30.54 11.52 -24.15
N LEU A 272 -30.95 11.84 -22.91
CA LEU A 272 -32.28 11.57 -22.38
C LEU A 272 -33.20 12.79 -22.31
N ASP A 273 -32.78 13.95 -22.85
CA ASP A 273 -33.59 15.17 -22.90
C ASP A 273 -34.09 15.42 -24.34
N PRO A 274 -35.16 14.75 -24.80
CA PRO A 274 -35.91 15.23 -25.94
C PRO A 274 -36.66 16.49 -25.49
N LYS A 275 -36.27 17.64 -26.05
CA LYS A 275 -37.02 18.90 -26.01
C LYS A 275 -38.52 18.61 -26.13
N ILE A 276 -39.27 18.82 -25.05
CA ILE A 276 -40.72 19.01 -25.13
C ILE A 276 -40.92 20.52 -25.23
N GLU A 277 -41.11 20.99 -26.46
CA GLU A 277 -41.68 22.31 -26.73
C GLU A 277 -43.17 22.30 -26.38
N TYR A 278 -43.58 23.23 -25.52
CA TYR A 278 -44.82 24.00 -25.62
C TYR A 278 -44.54 25.44 -25.17
#